data_AF-H0ES13-F1
#
_entry.id   AF-H0ES13-F1
#
_cell.length_a   1.000
_cell.length_b   1.000
_cell.length_c   1.000
_cell.angle_alpha   90.00
_cell.angle_beta   90.00
_cell.angle_gamma   90.00
#
_symmetry.space_group_name_H-M   'P 1'
#
loop_
_entity.id
_entity.type
_entity.pdbx_description
1 polymer ?
#
loop_
_entity_poly.entity_id
_entity_poly.type
_entity_poly.pdbx_seq_one_letter_code
_entity_poly.pdbx_strand_id
1 'polypeptide(L)'
;MSTTKQPIAHTLLARAHSPSTAQTLYTTKLQSRPLYLKPSSPPPQTAQQARRLARTSKSKSKRKPKPLTSREKHALQKAHPINPTSRRPEESTDQQCDGGEIVLSGLSWGDVGGGTE
;
A
#
# COMPACT_ATOMS: atom_id res chain seq x y z
N MET A 1 29.65 -27.97 28.84
CA MET A 1 29.09 -28.29 30.17
C MET A 1 27.85 -27.43 30.38
N SER A 2 26.65 -28.03 30.26
CA SER A 2 25.39 -27.32 30.49
C SER A 2 25.29 -26.99 31.98
N THR A 3 25.46 -25.71 32.34
CA THR A 3 25.28 -25.25 33.72
C THR A 3 23.80 -25.34 34.04
N THR A 4 23.39 -26.36 34.80
CA THR A 4 22.02 -26.56 35.27
C THR A 4 21.65 -25.41 36.22
N LYS A 5 21.17 -24.31 35.63
CA LYS A 5 20.71 -23.16 36.38
C LYS A 5 19.51 -23.58 37.21
N GLN A 6 19.60 -23.40 38.53
CA GLN A 6 18.49 -23.66 39.43
C GLN A 6 17.24 -22.93 38.93
N PRO A 7 16.07 -23.60 38.85
CA PRO A 7 14.86 -23.01 38.33
C PRO A 7 14.49 -21.76 39.13
N ILE A 8 14.15 -20.67 38.44
CA ILE A 8 13.87 -19.35 39.04
C ILE A 8 12.87 -19.44 40.20
N ALA A 9 11.86 -20.31 40.07
CA ALA A 9 10.84 -20.51 41.09
C ALA A 9 11.41 -21.04 42.42
N HIS A 10 12.38 -21.97 42.38
CA HIS A 10 13.03 -22.47 43.59
C HIS A 10 13.84 -21.38 44.29
N THR A 11 14.54 -20.54 43.51
CA THR A 11 15.30 -19.40 44.06
C THR A 11 14.40 -18.33 44.70
N LEU A 12 13.18 -18.17 44.20
CA LEU A 12 12.18 -17.26 44.77
C LEU A 12 11.64 -17.81 46.09
N LEU A 13 11.31 -19.10 46.14
CA LEU A 13 10.81 -19.74 47.35
C LEU A 13 11.85 -19.77 48.48
N ALA A 14 13.11 -20.05 48.16
CA ALA A 14 14.20 -20.06 49.14
C ALA A 14 14.46 -18.69 49.81
N ARG A 15 14.06 -17.58 49.16
CA ARG A 15 14.13 -16.23 49.76
C ARG A 15 12.97 -15.94 50.71
N ALA A 16 11.81 -16.54 50.48
CA ALA A 16 10.59 -16.26 51.23
C ALA A 16 10.34 -17.23 52.39
N HIS A 17 10.90 -18.45 52.30
CA HIS A 17 10.58 -19.55 53.21
C HIS A 17 11.82 -20.30 53.69
N SER A 18 11.65 -21.11 54.73
CA SER A 18 12.72 -22.01 55.22
C SER A 18 13.12 -23.02 54.13
N PRO A 19 14.37 -23.53 54.13
CA PRO A 19 14.85 -24.39 53.05
C PRO A 19 13.99 -25.66 52.89
N SER A 20 13.53 -26.24 54.00
CA SER A 20 12.64 -27.42 53.98
C SER A 20 11.29 -27.11 53.33
N THR A 21 10.66 -25.98 53.67
CA THR A 21 9.33 -25.64 53.14
C THR A 21 9.39 -25.21 51.68
N ALA A 22 10.46 -24.50 51.28
CA ALA A 22 10.72 -24.14 49.90
C ALA A 22 10.84 -25.39 49.00
N GLN A 23 11.56 -26.42 49.47
CA GLN A 23 11.71 -27.68 48.74
C GLN A 23 10.38 -28.43 48.61
N THR A 24 9.59 -28.53 49.68
CA THR A 24 8.26 -29.16 49.64
C THR A 24 7.31 -28.44 48.69
N LEU A 25 7.26 -27.11 48.72
CA LEU A 25 6.40 -26.33 47.82
C LEU A 25 6.83 -26.48 46.36
N TYR A 26 8.13 -26.48 46.09
CA TYR A 26 8.66 -26.67 44.75
C TYR A 26 8.27 -28.03 44.16
N THR A 27 8.47 -29.12 44.90
CA THR A 27 8.18 -30.48 44.41
C THR A 27 6.68 -30.75 44.31
N THR A 28 5.90 -30.37 45.33
CA THR A 28 4.48 -30.72 45.38
C THR A 28 3.61 -29.81 44.51
N LYS A 29 3.91 -28.50 44.46
CA LYS A 29 3.06 -27.50 43.82
C LYS A 29 3.59 -26.98 42.50
N LEU A 30 4.90 -26.92 42.26
CA LEU A 30 5.42 -26.30 41.04
C LEU A 30 5.85 -27.34 40.02
N GLN A 31 6.62 -28.34 40.43
CA GLN A 31 7.13 -29.38 39.53
C GLN A 31 6.01 -30.21 38.88
N SER A 32 4.92 -30.44 39.61
CA SER A 32 3.75 -31.21 39.16
C SER A 32 2.80 -30.42 38.26
N ARG A 33 2.94 -29.08 38.18
CA ARG A 33 2.03 -28.23 37.42
C ARG A 33 2.62 -27.93 36.04
N PRO A 34 2.10 -28.53 34.96
CA PRO A 34 2.54 -28.19 33.62
C PRO A 34 2.23 -26.71 33.33
N LEU A 35 3.22 -26.02 32.78
CA LEU A 35 3.08 -24.64 32.31
C LEU A 35 2.55 -24.66 30.87
N TYR A 36 1.27 -24.34 30.68
CA TYR A 36 0.66 -24.18 29.36
C TYR A 36 1.06 -22.85 28.70
N LEU A 37 2.36 -22.62 28.56
CA LEU A 37 2.87 -21.45 27.86
C LEU A 37 2.72 -21.68 26.36
N LYS A 38 2.18 -20.69 25.67
CA LYS A 38 2.30 -20.64 24.21
C LYS A 38 3.78 -20.39 23.90
N PRO A 39 4.35 -21.04 22.87
CA PRO A 39 5.74 -20.83 22.50
C PRO A 39 6.00 -19.34 22.32
N SER A 40 7.05 -18.86 22.98
CA SER A 40 7.47 -17.47 22.91
C SER A 40 8.02 -17.17 21.51
N SER A 41 7.26 -16.39 20.72
CA SER A 41 7.59 -15.80 19.41
C SER A 41 7.54 -16.71 18.15
N PRO A 42 7.15 -16.14 16.99
CA PRO A 42 5.90 -15.44 16.75
C PRO A 42 4.77 -16.47 16.56
N PRO A 43 3.51 -16.13 16.88
CA PRO A 43 2.40 -17.03 16.58
C PRO A 43 2.37 -17.33 15.07
N PRO A 44 2.13 -18.58 14.65
CA PRO A 44 1.82 -18.85 13.25
C PRO A 44 0.65 -17.96 12.84
N GLN A 45 0.72 -17.34 11.66
CA GLN A 45 -0.32 -16.42 11.20
C GLN A 45 -1.68 -17.12 11.29
N THR A 46 -2.48 -16.74 12.28
CA THR A 46 -3.82 -17.30 12.42
C THR A 46 -4.62 -16.85 11.21
N ALA A 47 -5.62 -17.64 10.80
CA ALA A 47 -6.52 -17.26 9.70
C ALA A 47 -7.11 -15.84 9.92
N GLN A 48 -7.29 -15.43 11.18
CA GLN A 48 -7.71 -14.07 11.55
C GLN A 48 -6.65 -13.01 11.24
N GLN A 49 -5.37 -13.27 11.50
CA GLN A 49 -4.28 -12.36 11.15
C GLN A 49 -4.12 -12.24 9.63
N ALA A 50 -4.20 -13.35 8.89
CA ALA A 50 -4.20 -13.34 7.43
C ALA A 50 -5.37 -12.51 6.86
N ARG A 51 -6.58 -12.70 7.41
CA ARG A 51 -7.76 -11.87 7.07
C ARG A 51 -7.54 -10.39 7.38
N ARG A 52 -6.90 -10.05 8.50
CA ARG A 52 -6.59 -8.66 8.88
C ARG A 52 -5.61 -8.04 7.88
N LEU A 53 -4.52 -8.73 7.55
CA LEU A 53 -3.54 -8.27 6.57
C LEU A 53 -4.18 -8.03 5.20
N ALA A 54 -5.01 -8.95 4.72
CA ALA A 54 -5.74 -8.82 3.45
C ALA A 54 -6.70 -7.62 3.42
N ARG A 55 -7.30 -7.23 4.56
CA ARG A 55 -8.11 -6.00 4.65
C ARG A 55 -7.23 -4.75 4.58
N THR A 56 -6.10 -4.74 5.28
CA THR A 56 -5.18 -3.59 5.30
C THR A 56 -4.45 -3.36 3.97
N SER A 57 -4.17 -4.40 3.20
CA SER A 57 -3.57 -4.26 1.87
C SER A 57 -4.57 -3.68 0.86
N LYS A 58 -5.83 -4.15 0.91
CA LYS A 58 -6.93 -3.63 0.07
C LYS A 58 -7.25 -2.17 0.37
N SER A 59 -7.19 -1.74 1.64
CA SER A 59 -7.42 -0.35 2.00
C SER A 59 -6.29 0.59 1.56
N LYS A 60 -5.08 0.08 1.31
CA LYS A 60 -3.96 0.86 0.76
C LYS A 60 -4.03 1.01 -0.75
N SER A 61 -4.41 -0.05 -1.47
CA SER A 61 -4.44 -0.08 -2.94
C SER A 61 -5.61 0.70 -3.57
N LYS A 62 -6.77 0.79 -2.90
CA LYS A 62 -7.98 1.40 -3.47
C LYS A 62 -8.17 2.88 -3.14
N ARG A 63 -7.18 3.56 -2.57
CA ARG A 63 -7.30 5.00 -2.29
C ARG A 63 -7.04 5.75 -3.58
N LYS A 64 -8.07 6.45 -4.08
CA LYS A 64 -7.87 7.46 -5.12
C LYS A 64 -6.75 8.40 -4.63
N PRO A 65 -5.83 8.83 -5.51
CA PRO A 65 -4.80 9.79 -5.12
C PRO A 65 -5.47 11.02 -4.51
N LYS A 66 -4.77 11.69 -3.59
CA LYS A 66 -5.27 12.92 -2.97
C LYS A 66 -5.67 13.87 -4.11
N PRO A 67 -6.88 14.45 -4.08
CA PRO A 67 -7.26 15.40 -5.12
C PRO A 67 -6.27 16.56 -5.15
N LEU A 68 -5.97 17.05 -6.36
CA LEU A 68 -5.06 18.18 -6.56
C LEU A 68 -5.53 19.37 -5.71
N THR A 69 -4.58 19.98 -5.00
CA THR A 69 -4.84 21.19 -4.23
C THR A 69 -5.13 22.37 -5.16
N SER A 70 -5.77 23.43 -4.63
CA SER A 70 -6.06 24.65 -5.40
C SER A 70 -4.81 25.23 -6.07
N ARG A 71 -3.68 25.23 -5.36
CA ARG A 71 -2.40 25.75 -5.86
C ARG A 71 -1.80 24.87 -6.97
N GLU A 72 -1.90 23.54 -6.84
CA GLU A 72 -1.45 22.60 -7.88
C GLU A 72 -2.29 22.72 -9.16
N LYS A 73 -3.62 22.89 -9.03
CA LYS A 73 -4.50 23.13 -10.18
C LYS A 73 -4.13 24.42 -10.92
N HIS A 74 -3.92 25.51 -10.20
CA HIS A 74 -3.52 26.79 -10.78
C HIS A 74 -2.14 26.69 -11.46
N ALA A 75 -1.21 25.93 -10.89
CA ALA A 75 0.10 25.69 -11.50
C ALA A 75 0.00 24.91 -12.83
N LEU A 76 -0.81 23.86 -12.89
CA LEU A 76 -1.04 23.11 -14.13
C LEU A 76 -1.70 23.98 -15.20
N GLN A 77 -2.74 24.75 -14.84
CA GLN A 77 -3.40 25.68 -15.77
C GLN A 77 -2.44 26.72 -16.34
N LYS A 78 -1.52 27.25 -15.53
CA LYS A 78 -0.49 28.18 -15.98
C LYS A 78 0.59 27.51 -16.84
N ALA A 79 0.89 26.24 -16.55
CA ALA A 79 1.92 25.46 -17.24
C ALA A 79 1.46 24.92 -18.60
N HIS A 80 0.16 24.89 -18.88
CA HIS A 80 -0.39 24.62 -20.21
C HIS A 80 -0.69 25.96 -20.90
N PRO A 81 0.29 26.58 -21.60
CA PRO A 81 -0.02 27.73 -22.41
C PRO A 81 -0.98 27.27 -23.51
N ILE A 82 -2.22 27.77 -23.46
CA ILE A 82 -3.05 27.89 -24.65
C ILE A 82 -2.18 28.64 -25.65
N ASN A 83 -1.72 27.97 -26.70
CA ASN A 83 -0.84 28.54 -27.71
C ASN A 83 -1.46 29.87 -28.20
N PRO A 84 -0.96 31.06 -27.83
CA PRO A 84 -1.53 32.30 -28.34
C PRO A 84 -1.02 32.59 -29.77
N THR A 85 -0.30 31.64 -30.37
CA THR A 85 0.36 31.79 -31.65
C THR A 85 -0.52 31.25 -32.79
N SER A 86 -1.80 31.66 -32.85
CA SER A 86 -2.39 31.91 -34.17
C SER A 86 -1.85 33.25 -34.63
N ARG A 87 -0.70 33.17 -35.26
CA ARG A 87 0.02 34.23 -35.97
C ARG A 87 -0.98 35.19 -36.62
N ARG A 88 -0.92 36.49 -36.30
CA ARG A 88 -1.43 37.50 -37.25
C ARG A 88 -0.62 37.30 -38.54
N PRO A 89 -1.22 36.97 -39.69
CA PRO A 89 -0.52 37.10 -40.95
C PRO A 89 -0.31 38.59 -41.17
N GLU A 90 0.94 39.04 -41.11
CA GLU A 90 1.31 40.37 -41.56
C GLU A 90 0.97 40.48 -43.05
N GLU A 91 0.10 41.43 -43.34
CA GLU A 91 -0.36 41.83 -44.66
C GLU A 91 0.86 42.28 -45.50
N SER A 92 1.25 41.45 -46.46
CA SER A 92 2.19 41.83 -47.52
C SER A 92 1.55 41.50 -48.87
N THR A 93 1.10 42.59 -49.49
CA THR A 93 0.91 42.85 -50.92
C THR A 93 1.34 41.75 -51.90
N ASP A 94 0.37 41.40 -52.75
CA ASP A 94 0.49 41.09 -54.18
C ASP A 94 1.40 39.91 -54.59
N GLN A 95 0.79 38.73 -54.69
CA GLN A 95 1.26 37.70 -55.61
C GLN A 95 0.07 37.14 -56.42
N GLN A 96 0.06 37.54 -57.68
CA GLN A 96 -0.78 37.14 -58.81
C GLN A 96 -1.44 35.75 -58.69
N CYS A 97 -2.78 35.71 -58.79
CA CYS A 97 -3.55 34.49 -59.00
C CYS A 97 -3.42 34.02 -60.45
N ASP A 98 -2.62 32.99 -60.71
CA ASP A 98 -2.84 32.10 -61.85
C ASP A 98 -3.56 30.86 -61.35
N GLY A 99 -4.76 30.65 -61.90
CA GLY A 99 -5.71 29.64 -61.44
C GLY A 99 -5.20 28.22 -61.61
N GLY A 100 -5.26 27.45 -60.53
CA GLY A 100 -5.18 25.99 -60.54
C GLY A 100 -6.22 25.44 -59.58
N GLU A 101 -7.20 24.70 -60.11
CA GLU A 101 -8.27 24.07 -59.34
C GLU A 101 -7.72 23.17 -58.23
N ILE A 102 -8.07 23.46 -56.98
CA ILE A 102 -7.83 22.56 -55.85
C ILE A 102 -9.06 21.65 -55.75
N VAL A 103 -8.96 20.45 -56.29
CA VAL A 103 -9.96 19.39 -56.12
C VAL A 103 -9.89 18.86 -54.69
N LEU A 104 -10.84 19.25 -53.85
CA LEU A 104 -11.04 18.73 -52.50
C LEU A 104 -11.78 17.37 -52.58
N SER A 105 -11.02 16.29 -52.77
CA SER A 105 -11.54 14.93 -52.64
C SER A 105 -11.80 14.62 -51.16
N GLY A 106 -13.09 14.48 -50.82
CA GLY A 106 -13.58 14.28 -49.45
C GLY A 106 -13.04 13.03 -48.77
N LEU A 107 -12.61 13.20 -47.52
CA LEU A 107 -12.34 12.09 -46.61
C LEU A 107 -13.67 11.45 -46.19
N SER A 108 -13.98 10.31 -46.80
CA SER A 108 -15.03 9.39 -46.38
C SER A 108 -14.63 8.75 -45.05
N TRP A 109 -15.42 8.98 -44.00
CA TRP A 109 -15.28 8.27 -42.73
C TRP A 109 -16.03 6.95 -42.86
N GLY A 110 -15.27 5.86 -42.92
CA GLY A 110 -15.81 4.50 -43.01
C GLY A 110 -16.68 4.17 -41.81
N ASP A 111 -17.93 3.85 -42.12
CA ASP A 111 -18.94 3.25 -41.26
C ASP A 111 -18.43 1.91 -40.69
N VAL A 112 -18.32 1.80 -39.37
CA VAL A 112 -18.09 0.53 -38.67
C VAL A 112 -19.46 -0.04 -38.30
N GLY A 113 -20.11 -0.70 -39.26
CA GLY A 113 -21.05 -1.79 -38.99
C GLY A 113 -20.25 -3.00 -38.51
N GLY A 114 -20.70 -3.86 -37.61
CA GLY A 114 -22.04 -4.24 -37.19
C GLY A 114 -21.88 -5.67 -36.69
N GLY A 115 -22.32 -5.94 -35.46
CA GLY A 115 -22.19 -7.26 -34.84
C GLY A 115 -23.20 -8.27 -35.37
N THR A 116 -22.73 -9.51 -35.47
CA THR A 116 -23.41 -10.82 -35.54
C THR A 116 -22.28 -11.84 -35.35
N GLU A 117 -22.33 -12.92 -34.58
CA GLU A 117 -23.30 -13.66 -33.78
C GLU A 117 -22.49 -14.50 -32.77
#